data_AF-B3PBM4-F1
#
_entry.id   AF-B3PBM4-F1
#
_cell.length_a   1.000
_cell.length_b   1.000
_cell.length_c   1.000
_cell.angle_alpha   90.00
_cell.angle_beta   90.00
_cell.angle_gamma   90.00
#
_symmetry.space_group_name_H-M   'P 1'
#
loop_
_entity.id
_entity.type
_entity.pdbx_description
1 polymer ?
#
loop_
_entity_poly.entity_id
_entity_poly.type
_entity_poly.pdbx_seq_one_letter_code
_entity_poly.pdbx_strand_id
1 'polypeptide(L)'
;MYSLSTLIITGFVCLLAGGALGALALYVFRQQLLGQSIEQQLHQAQSELQAYQRSVAEHFSQTSTLVNNLTQAYREVHEHLANGALKLATPAISRQILDSANTGATGSTQAYISEQQIEPPRDWAPKTPGSKGALSEDYDLHDEHERTPRVATESADDYDFDGKANRY
;
A
#
# COMPACT_ATOMS: atom_id res chain seq x y z
N MET A 1 -20.94 64.28 -55.75
CA MET A 1 -21.15 64.62 -54.33
C MET A 1 -21.54 63.34 -53.62
N TYR A 2 -20.73 62.83 -52.69
CA TYR A 2 -21.07 61.59 -51.97
C TYR A 2 -22.19 61.87 -50.97
N SER A 3 -23.19 60.99 -50.92
CA SER A 3 -24.34 61.15 -50.02
C SER A 3 -23.95 60.73 -48.61
N LEU A 4 -24.45 61.43 -47.59
CA LEU A 4 -24.18 61.13 -46.18
C LEU A 4 -24.55 59.67 -45.83
N SER A 5 -25.60 59.13 -46.46
CA SER A 5 -26.01 57.74 -46.30
C SER A 5 -24.95 56.73 -46.76
N THR A 6 -24.19 57.01 -47.82
CA THR A 6 -23.15 56.08 -48.31
C THR A 6 -21.97 56.00 -47.35
N LEU A 7 -21.61 57.12 -46.71
CA LEU A 7 -20.54 57.17 -45.72
C LEU A 7 -20.88 56.35 -44.46
N ILE A 8 -22.13 56.45 -43.98
CA ILE A 8 -22.58 55.70 -42.80
C ILE A 8 -22.59 54.19 -43.06
N ILE A 9 -23.11 53.77 -44.22
CA ILE A 9 -23.17 52.35 -44.59
C ILE A 9 -21.76 51.76 -44.69
N THR A 10 -20.83 52.45 -45.36
CA THR A 10 -19.43 51.98 -45.46
C THR A 10 -18.76 51.89 -44.09
N GLY A 11 -18.99 52.87 -43.20
CA GLY A 11 -18.48 52.83 -41.84
C GLY A 11 -19.00 51.63 -41.05
N PHE A 12 -20.30 51.33 -41.15
CA PHE A 12 -20.92 50.20 -40.46
C PHE A 12 -20.40 48.86 -40.99
N VAL A 13 -20.23 48.72 -42.31
CA VAL A 13 -19.65 47.53 -42.93
C VAL A 13 -18.19 47.33 -42.50
N CYS A 14 -17.40 48.41 -42.47
CA CYS A 14 -16.00 48.35 -42.03
C CYS A 14 -15.90 47.98 -40.54
N LEU A 15 -16.79 48.51 -39.69
CA LEU A 15 -16.86 48.17 -38.27
C LEU A 15 -17.28 46.72 -38.05
N LEU A 16 -18.26 46.21 -38.79
CA LEU A 16 -18.66 44.80 -38.71
C LEU A 16 -17.55 43.88 -39.19
N ALA A 17 -16.90 44.20 -40.31
CA ALA A 17 -15.80 43.41 -40.84
C ALA A 17 -14.60 43.42 -39.89
N GLY A 18 -14.18 44.60 -39.41
CA GLY A 18 -13.08 44.75 -38.46
C GLY A 18 -13.39 44.13 -37.09
N GLY A 19 -14.63 44.27 -36.62
CA GLY A 19 -15.10 43.65 -35.38
C GLY A 19 -15.13 42.13 -35.45
N ALA A 20 -15.59 41.56 -36.58
CA ALA A 20 -15.58 40.12 -36.80
C ALA A 20 -14.14 39.57 -36.86
N LEU A 21 -13.26 40.25 -37.61
CA LEU A 21 -11.84 39.89 -37.69
C LEU A 21 -11.13 40.00 -36.34
N GLY A 22 -11.38 41.08 -35.60
CA GLY A 22 -10.82 41.29 -34.26
C GLY A 22 -11.32 40.27 -33.24
N ALA A 23 -12.61 39.93 -33.27
CA ALA A 23 -13.19 38.90 -32.42
C ALA A 23 -12.59 37.51 -32.72
N LEU A 24 -12.42 37.16 -34.00
CA LEU A 24 -11.76 35.92 -34.42
C LEU A 24 -10.31 35.87 -33.94
N ALA A 25 -9.55 36.95 -34.13
CA ALA A 25 -8.16 37.03 -33.69
C ALA A 25 -8.04 36.83 -32.17
N LEU A 26 -8.89 37.51 -31.38
CA LEU A 26 -8.91 37.37 -29.93
C LEU A 26 -9.33 35.97 -29.47
N TYR A 27 -10.27 35.34 -30.18
CA TYR A 27 -10.73 34.00 -29.87
C TYR A 27 -9.60 32.96 -30.06
N VAL A 28 -8.88 33.02 -31.18
CA VAL A 28 -7.75 32.12 -31.45
C VAL A 28 -6.61 32.32 -30.44
N PHE A 29 -6.28 33.58 -30.13
CA PHE A 29 -5.23 33.90 -29.16
C PHE A 29 -5.55 33.37 -27.76
N ARG A 30 -6.82 33.43 -27.35
CA ARG A 30 -7.28 32.86 -26.07
C ARG A 30 -7.16 31.34 -26.05
N GLN A 31 -7.53 30.64 -27.12
CA GLN A 31 -7.44 29.19 -27.17
C GLN A 31 -6.00 28.67 -27.05
N GLN A 32 -5.03 29.37 -27.66
CA GLN A 32 -3.61 29.01 -27.54
C GLN A 32 -3.10 29.06 -26.10
N LEU A 33 -3.53 30.06 -25.32
CA LEU A 33 -3.17 30.17 -23.90
C LEU A 33 -3.78 29.04 -23.04
N LEU A 34 -5.01 28.61 -23.34
CA LEU A 34 -5.62 27.48 -22.64
C LEU A 34 -5.01 26.13 -23.06
N GLY A 35 -4.58 25.97 -24.32
CA GLY A 35 -3.93 24.75 -24.79
C GLY A 35 -2.62 24.46 -24.04
N GLN A 36 -1.82 25.51 -23.78
CA GLN A 36 -0.55 25.37 -23.07
C GLN A 36 -0.70 24.83 -21.64
N SER A 37 -1.76 25.20 -20.92
CA SER A 37 -1.96 24.70 -19.56
C SER A 37 -2.38 23.22 -19.55
N ILE A 38 -3.10 22.76 -20.57
CA ILE A 38 -3.47 21.35 -20.71
C ILE A 38 -2.25 20.51 -21.05
N GLU A 39 -1.41 20.97 -21.99
CA GLU A 39 -0.15 20.31 -22.33
C GLU A 39 0.79 20.25 -21.12
N GLN A 40 0.88 21.33 -20.33
CA GLN A 40 1.67 21.37 -19.11
C GLN A 40 1.18 20.38 -18.06
N GLN A 41 -0.14 20.30 -17.82
CA GLN A 41 -0.72 19.33 -16.89
C GLN A 41 -0.43 17.88 -17.32
N LEU A 42 -0.52 17.61 -18.63
CA LEU A 42 -0.23 16.30 -19.18
C LEU A 42 1.26 15.94 -19.01
N HIS A 43 2.16 16.88 -19.30
CA HIS A 43 3.60 16.71 -19.06
C HIS A 43 3.92 16.51 -17.57
N GLN A 44 3.28 17.28 -16.69
CA GLN A 44 3.46 17.18 -15.25
C GLN A 44 3.04 15.78 -14.75
N ALA A 45 1.85 15.32 -15.11
CA ALA A 45 1.35 14.00 -14.71
C ALA A 45 2.24 12.85 -15.24
N GLN A 46 2.72 12.94 -16.49
CA GLN A 46 3.67 11.97 -17.03
C GLN A 46 4.99 11.97 -16.26
N SER A 47 5.50 13.16 -15.90
CA SER A 47 6.74 13.28 -15.14
C SER A 47 6.61 12.68 -13.74
N GLU A 48 5.47 12.87 -13.08
CA GLU A 48 5.17 12.30 -11.76
C GLU A 48 5.08 10.77 -11.82
N LEU A 49 4.41 10.21 -12.83
CA LEU A 49 4.38 8.77 -13.04
C LEU A 49 5.78 8.19 -13.28
N GLN A 50 6.60 8.85 -14.09
CA GLN A 50 7.96 8.40 -14.35
C GLN A 50 8.84 8.50 -13.09
N ALA A 51 8.68 9.55 -12.28
CA ALA A 51 9.38 9.69 -11.01
C ALA A 51 8.98 8.59 -10.03
N TYR A 52 7.69 8.28 -9.92
CA TYR A 52 7.18 7.18 -9.10
C TYR A 52 7.75 5.83 -9.54
N GLN A 53 7.71 5.52 -10.84
CA GLN A 53 8.28 4.29 -11.39
C GLN A 53 9.78 4.14 -11.06
N ARG A 54 10.56 5.23 -11.15
CA ARG A 54 11.97 5.24 -10.74
C ARG A 54 12.14 5.00 -9.25
N SER A 55 11.34 5.66 -8.40
CA SER A 55 11.40 5.48 -6.94
C SER A 55 11.10 4.04 -6.54
N VAL A 56 10.13 3.40 -7.18
CA VAL A 56 9.79 1.99 -6.92
C VAL A 56 10.92 1.07 -7.36
N ALA A 57 11.47 1.28 -8.56
CA ALA A 57 12.61 0.49 -9.06
C ALA A 57 13.83 0.60 -8.15
N GLU A 58 14.14 1.81 -7.67
CA GLU A 58 15.22 2.06 -6.72
C GLU A 58 14.97 1.32 -5.40
N HIS A 59 13.75 1.40 -4.84
CA HIS A 59 13.40 0.72 -3.59
C HIS A 59 13.50 -0.81 -3.70
N PHE A 60 13.06 -1.38 -4.82
CA PHE A 60 13.21 -2.83 -5.08
C PHE A 60 14.67 -3.25 -5.28
N SER A 61 15.51 -2.41 -5.89
CA SER A 61 16.95 -2.68 -6.04
C SER A 61 17.66 -2.68 -4.68
N GLN A 62 17.39 -1.66 -3.85
CA GLN A 62 17.90 -1.58 -2.47
C GLN A 62 17.43 -2.76 -1.62
N THR A 63 16.15 -3.10 -1.70
CA THR A 63 15.58 -4.23 -0.97
C THR A 63 16.21 -5.56 -1.41
N SER A 64 16.41 -5.76 -2.72
CA SER A 64 17.07 -6.96 -3.25
C SER A 64 18.49 -7.12 -2.70
N THR A 65 19.22 -6.01 -2.59
CA THR A 65 20.55 -5.99 -1.97
C THR A 65 20.51 -6.38 -0.50
N LEU A 66 19.53 -5.85 0.25
CA LEU A 66 19.34 -6.15 1.67
C LEU A 66 18.95 -7.63 1.90
N VAL A 67 18.05 -8.17 1.08
CA VAL A 67 17.64 -9.58 1.11
C VAL A 67 18.81 -10.51 0.77
N ASN A 68 19.66 -10.13 -0.18
CA ASN A 68 20.88 -10.88 -0.48
C ASN A 68 21.84 -10.91 0.73
N ASN A 69 22.06 -9.77 1.39
CA ASN A 69 22.87 -9.70 2.61
C ASN A 69 22.29 -10.57 3.73
N LEU A 70 20.97 -10.55 3.93
CA LEU A 70 20.29 -11.42 4.88
C LEU A 70 20.53 -12.90 4.56
N THR A 71 20.40 -13.27 3.29
CA THR A 71 20.61 -14.66 2.82
C THR A 71 22.05 -15.10 3.09
N GLN A 72 23.02 -14.22 2.88
CA GLN A 72 24.42 -14.49 3.17
C GLN A 72 24.67 -14.64 4.67
N ALA A 73 24.13 -13.75 5.50
CA ALA A 73 24.21 -13.84 6.95
C ALA A 73 23.56 -15.14 7.48
N TYR A 74 22.42 -15.55 6.93
CA TYR A 74 21.78 -16.83 7.26
C TYR A 74 22.68 -18.02 6.96
N ARG A 75 23.32 -18.04 5.78
CA ARG A 75 24.28 -19.11 5.41
C ARG A 75 25.47 -19.14 6.36
N GLU A 76 26.02 -17.99 6.70
CA GLU A 76 27.15 -17.87 7.62
C GLU A 76 26.80 -18.39 9.03
N VAL A 77 25.64 -18.01 9.56
CA VAL A 77 25.14 -18.54 10.84
C VAL A 77 24.98 -20.06 10.78
N HIS A 78 24.43 -20.57 9.68
CA HIS A 78 24.23 -22.01 9.53
C HIS A 78 25.57 -22.77 9.45
N GLU A 79 26.54 -22.23 8.71
CA GLU A 79 27.90 -22.77 8.63
C GLU A 79 28.62 -22.69 9.98
N HIS A 80 28.42 -21.61 10.75
CA HIS A 80 28.95 -21.47 12.10
C HIS A 80 28.35 -22.51 13.05
N LEU A 81 27.05 -22.78 12.96
CA LEU A 81 26.38 -23.82 13.72
C LEU A 81 26.86 -25.22 13.31
N ALA A 82 27.04 -25.50 12.03
CA ALA A 82 27.57 -26.77 11.55
C ALA A 82 29.02 -27.02 12.01
N ASN A 83 29.88 -26.01 11.87
CA ASN A 83 31.26 -26.05 12.37
C ASN A 83 31.33 -26.12 13.90
N GLY A 84 30.46 -25.39 14.59
CA GLY A 84 30.30 -25.43 16.05
C GLY A 84 29.86 -26.81 16.52
N ALA A 85 28.86 -27.40 15.87
CA ALA A 85 28.42 -28.77 16.14
C ALA A 85 29.55 -29.78 15.90
N LEU A 86 30.35 -29.64 14.84
CA LEU A 86 31.49 -30.51 14.59
C LEU A 86 32.61 -30.36 15.63
N LYS A 87 32.92 -29.12 16.04
CA LYS A 87 33.92 -28.81 17.07
C LYS A 87 33.46 -29.27 18.46
N LEU A 88 32.18 -29.09 18.79
CA LEU A 88 31.58 -29.57 20.03
C LEU A 88 31.31 -31.09 19.99
N ALA A 89 31.22 -31.72 18.82
CA ALA A 89 31.17 -33.17 18.66
C ALA A 89 32.56 -33.83 18.66
N THR A 90 33.56 -33.20 19.29
CA THR A 90 34.85 -33.82 19.57
C THR A 90 34.62 -35.16 20.30
N PRO A 91 35.39 -36.24 20.03
CA PRO A 91 35.20 -37.57 20.64
C PRO A 91 35.10 -37.59 22.17
N ALA A 92 35.64 -36.58 22.86
CA ALA A 92 35.51 -36.42 24.29
C ALA A 92 34.09 -36.02 24.73
N ILE A 93 33.44 -35.11 23.99
CA ILE A 93 32.08 -34.65 24.27
C ILE A 93 31.07 -35.67 23.75
N SER A 94 31.33 -36.35 22.62
CA SER A 94 30.46 -37.47 22.21
C SER A 94 30.49 -38.62 23.21
N ARG A 95 31.63 -38.90 23.86
CA ARG A 95 31.69 -39.82 25.01
C ARG A 95 30.96 -39.30 26.24
N GLN A 96 31.06 -38.00 26.53
CA GLN A 96 30.31 -37.37 27.62
C GLN A 96 28.79 -37.40 27.37
N ILE A 97 28.35 -37.20 26.13
CA ILE A 97 26.96 -37.36 25.70
C ILE A 97 26.52 -38.83 25.82
N LEU A 98 27.35 -39.79 25.39
CA LEU A 98 27.07 -41.22 25.54
C LEU A 98 26.94 -41.64 27.02
N ASP A 99 27.83 -41.14 27.89
CA ASP A 99 27.76 -41.39 29.33
C ASP A 99 26.53 -40.76 29.96
N SER A 100 26.14 -39.54 29.54
CA SER A 100 24.91 -38.88 29.99
C SER A 100 23.63 -39.55 29.47
N ALA A 101 23.62 -40.03 28.23
CA ALA A 101 22.52 -40.78 27.63
C ALA A 101 22.36 -42.17 28.26
N ASN A 102 23.45 -42.78 28.72
CA ASN A 102 23.42 -44.03 29.47
C ASN A 102 22.98 -43.83 30.94
N THR A 103 23.04 -42.60 31.46
CA THR A 103 22.66 -42.28 32.86
C THR A 103 21.31 -41.58 33.00
N GLY A 104 20.66 -41.13 31.92
CA GLY A 104 19.27 -40.68 32.00
C GLY A 104 18.69 -40.14 30.68
N ALA A 105 17.47 -40.59 30.39
CA ALA A 105 16.54 -40.10 29.34
C ALA A 105 16.63 -40.74 27.95
N THR A 106 16.07 -41.95 27.85
CA THR A 106 15.11 -42.28 26.80
C THR A 106 14.06 -41.17 26.66
N GLY A 107 14.14 -40.37 25.60
CA GLY A 107 13.20 -39.28 25.36
C GLY A 107 13.07 -38.97 23.87
N SER A 108 12.13 -39.66 23.23
CA SER A 108 11.70 -39.48 21.84
C SER A 108 11.65 -38.01 21.41
N THR A 109 12.47 -37.63 20.45
CA THR A 109 12.29 -36.38 19.68
C THR A 109 11.95 -36.76 18.25
N GLN A 110 10.83 -37.45 18.09
CA GLN A 110 10.21 -37.67 16.80
C GLN A 110 8.73 -37.29 16.93
N ALA A 111 8.41 -36.00 16.86
CA ALA A 111 7.06 -35.53 16.55
C ALA A 111 7.05 -34.05 16.17
N TYR A 112 6.22 -33.73 15.18
CA TYR A 112 5.72 -32.40 14.78
C TYR A 112 6.62 -31.50 13.93
N ILE A 113 6.88 -31.93 12.69
CA ILE A 113 6.70 -31.01 11.56
C ILE A 113 5.45 -31.51 10.82
N SER A 114 4.27 -31.18 11.35
CA SER A 114 3.07 -31.25 10.54
C SER A 114 3.20 -30.16 9.49
N GLU A 115 3.17 -30.56 8.22
CA GLU A 115 3.03 -29.70 7.05
C GLU A 115 1.71 -28.92 7.11
N GLN A 116 1.61 -27.96 8.03
CA GLN A 116 0.59 -26.94 7.95
C GLN A 116 0.95 -26.12 6.72
N GLN A 117 0.23 -26.35 5.61
CA GLN A 117 0.17 -25.44 4.48
C GLN A 117 -0.20 -24.06 5.01
N ILE A 118 0.81 -23.23 5.27
CA ILE A 118 0.64 -21.80 5.49
C ILE A 118 0.44 -21.21 4.10
N GLU A 119 -0.81 -21.18 3.63
CA GLU A 119 -1.13 -20.36 2.47
C GLU A 119 -1.15 -18.88 2.89
N PRO A 120 -0.51 -17.98 2.13
CA PRO A 120 -0.56 -16.56 2.40
C PRO A 120 -2.02 -16.07 2.35
N PRO A 121 -2.41 -15.12 3.22
CA PRO A 121 -3.74 -14.53 3.19
C PRO A 121 -4.08 -14.03 1.79
N ARG A 122 -5.16 -14.57 1.23
CA ARG A 122 -5.59 -14.28 -0.13
C ARG A 122 -6.40 -12.99 -0.11
N ASP A 123 -5.73 -11.86 0.02
CA ASP A 123 -6.34 -10.52 0.10
C ASP A 123 -7.00 -10.02 -1.20
N TRP A 124 -7.12 -10.90 -2.21
CA TRP A 124 -7.79 -10.62 -3.47
C TRP A 124 -9.02 -11.52 -3.61
N ALA A 125 -10.09 -11.27 -2.84
CA ALA A 125 -11.34 -11.97 -3.07
C ALA A 125 -11.98 -11.51 -4.41
N PRO A 126 -12.17 -12.40 -5.42
CA PRO A 126 -12.95 -12.07 -6.60
C PRO A 126 -14.42 -11.89 -6.19
N LYS A 127 -14.97 -10.72 -6.51
CA LYS A 127 -16.31 -10.29 -6.10
C LYS A 127 -17.38 -11.07 -6.85
N THR A 128 -18.42 -11.51 -6.16
CA THR A 128 -19.68 -11.92 -6.81
C THR A 128 -20.41 -10.68 -7.33
N PRO A 129 -21.15 -10.75 -8.45
CA PRO A 129 -21.85 -9.58 -9.00
C PRO A 129 -22.82 -9.00 -7.96
N GLY A 130 -22.56 -7.77 -7.51
CA GLY A 130 -23.38 -7.06 -6.51
C GLY A 130 -22.77 -6.92 -5.12
N SER A 131 -21.61 -7.52 -4.83
CA SER A 131 -20.94 -7.35 -3.53
C SER A 131 -20.03 -6.11 -3.51
N LYS A 132 -20.28 -5.19 -2.56
CA LYS A 132 -19.42 -4.02 -2.29
C LYS A 132 -18.20 -4.47 -1.47
N GLY A 133 -17.03 -3.88 -1.75
CA GLY A 133 -15.76 -4.32 -1.14
C GLY A 133 -15.52 -3.72 0.26
N ALA A 134 -14.59 -4.30 1.01
CA ALA A 134 -14.16 -3.78 2.32
C ALA A 134 -13.52 -2.38 2.27
N LEU A 135 -13.18 -1.89 1.07
CA LEU A 135 -12.70 -0.53 0.81
C LEU A 135 -13.73 0.33 0.05
N SER A 136 -15.00 -0.07 0.04
CA SER A 136 -16.06 0.78 -0.51
C SER A 136 -16.41 1.88 0.47
N GLU A 137 -16.68 3.08 -0.06
CA GLU A 137 -17.03 4.28 0.72
C GLU A 137 -18.30 4.12 1.56
N ASP A 138 -19.15 3.15 1.23
CA ASP A 138 -20.38 2.80 1.96
C ASP A 138 -20.20 1.61 2.93
N TYR A 139 -18.99 1.10 3.11
CA TYR A 139 -18.75 -0.01 4.03
C TYR A 139 -19.03 0.44 5.47
N ASP A 140 -19.91 -0.28 6.16
CA ASP A 140 -20.43 0.06 7.50
C ASP A 140 -21.34 1.30 7.60
N LEU A 141 -21.67 1.94 6.47
CA LEU A 141 -22.70 2.98 6.42
C LEU A 141 -24.05 2.32 6.16
N HIS A 142 -24.67 1.78 7.20
CA HIS A 142 -26.07 1.36 7.17
C HIS A 142 -26.88 2.31 8.04
N ASP A 143 -27.81 3.03 7.42
CA ASP A 143 -28.77 3.92 8.08
C ASP A 143 -29.82 3.09 8.83
N GLU A 144 -29.44 2.43 9.92
CA GLU A 144 -30.39 1.75 10.81
C GLU A 144 -30.48 2.49 12.14
N HIS A 145 -31.45 3.40 12.18
CA HIS A 145 -31.93 4.03 13.40
C HIS A 145 -32.78 3.02 14.20
N GLU A 146 -32.19 1.91 14.65
CA GLU A 146 -32.85 0.99 15.59
C GLU A 146 -31.94 0.60 16.75
N ARG A 147 -32.53 0.68 17.95
CA ARG A 147 -31.88 0.60 19.26
C ARG A 147 -31.22 -0.76 19.49
N THR A 148 -29.90 -0.79 19.55
CA THR A 148 -29.16 -1.86 20.25
C THR A 148 -28.85 -1.42 21.68
N PRO A 149 -29.13 -2.24 22.71
CA PRO A 149 -28.72 -1.93 24.08
C PRO A 149 -27.20 -1.96 24.13
N ARG A 150 -26.60 -0.89 24.69
CA ARG A 150 -25.16 -0.78 24.87
C ARG A 150 -24.66 -2.00 25.65
N VAL A 151 -23.97 -2.91 24.96
CA VAL A 151 -23.12 -3.89 25.63
C VAL A 151 -22.05 -3.06 26.32
N ALA A 152 -22.03 -3.12 27.65
CA ALA A 152 -21.05 -2.43 28.46
C ALA A 152 -19.66 -2.86 27.97
N THR A 153 -18.89 -1.91 27.47
CA THR A 153 -17.45 -2.04 27.42
C THR A 153 -16.99 -2.23 28.86
N GLU A 154 -16.65 -3.46 29.24
CA GLU A 154 -15.87 -3.75 30.44
C GLU A 154 -14.53 -3.00 30.31
N SER A 155 -14.51 -1.80 30.88
CA SER A 155 -13.29 -1.02 31.11
C SER A 155 -12.51 -1.67 32.24
N ALA A 156 -11.19 -1.76 32.08
CA ALA A 156 -10.25 -2.41 33.01
C ALA A 156 -10.17 -1.79 34.42
N ASP A 157 -11.03 -0.82 34.73
CA ASP A 157 -11.06 -0.09 35.99
C ASP A 157 -11.97 -0.73 37.05
N ASP A 158 -12.71 -1.81 36.74
CA ASP A 158 -13.68 -2.46 37.66
C ASP A 158 -13.08 -3.60 38.52
N TYR A 159 -11.76 -3.82 38.46
CA TYR A 159 -11.11 -4.80 39.32
C TYR A 159 -10.79 -4.22 40.71
N ASP A 160 -11.76 -4.32 41.63
CA ASP A 160 -11.50 -4.15 43.07
C ASP A 160 -10.71 -5.36 43.60
N PHE A 161 -9.50 -5.13 44.12
CA PHE A 161 -8.55 -6.16 44.56
C PHE A 161 -8.82 -6.67 45.99
N ASP A 162 -9.89 -6.22 46.67
CA ASP A 162 -10.24 -6.76 47.99
C ASP A 162 -11.14 -8.00 47.88
N GLY A 163 -10.51 -9.16 48.03
CA GLY A 163 -11.15 -10.46 47.94
C GLY A 163 -12.27 -10.67 48.95
N LYS A 164 -13.51 -10.57 48.48
CA LYS A 164 -14.65 -11.26 49.10
C LYS A 164 -15.46 -12.04 48.08
N ALA A 165 -15.23 -13.34 48.10
CA ALA A 165 -16.05 -14.33 47.42
C ALA A 165 -17.48 -14.27 47.95
N ASN A 166 -18.42 -13.84 47.11
CA ASN A 166 -19.83 -14.09 47.35
C ASN A 166 -20.30 -15.21 46.43
N ARG A 167 -20.53 -16.37 47.07
CA ARG A 167 -21.43 -17.40 46.55
C ARG A 167 -22.80 -16.76 46.28
N TYR A 168 -23.36 -17.01 45.11
CA TYR A 168 -24.56 -17.82 44.88
C TYR A 168 -24.77 -17.97 43.37
#